data_AF-A0A9D5DJ59-F1
#
_entry.id   AF-A0A9D5DJ59-F1
#
_cell.length_a   1.000
_cell.length_b   1.000
_cell.length_c   1.000
_cell.angle_alpha   90.00
_cell.angle_beta   90.00
_cell.angle_gamma   90.00
#
_symmetry.space_group_name_H-M   'P 1'
#
loop_
_entity.id
_entity.type
_entity.pdbx_description
1 polymer ?
#
loop_
_entity_poly.entity_id
_entity_poly.type
_entity_poly.pdbx_seq_one_letter_code
_entity_poly.pdbx_strand_id
1 'polypeptide(L)'
;MGWETDKLIIELSESIDKYGVGLQITKSLREFGVSCSTSNNLRSDNLIISSLQKPNKNKIPHCKIYPKFEYQSHLDKIRWTSLDENSGVLTNNAISLIVVFFLTIDVYDELTRMPKPSFESYFGHEVIDLVFFEAKQFSSYMGTRCIVIWIGTRDCLSQESLLSNNDGFLFGSEKGKISGERQRHIDGSCLDKCITNLLVNYSVDSFEAKNELEASQYLISIVSGLHDIQNRPVSSKYRPKNVSSANGNPWITQIMQIPGLSEDSAKGLESVFKTPKELVRFVKDNLTGKGLVFSKSKLTYMRFCGLPSLLDIEQSPWFKKLTNIHYFCTKGFCTRKLGKSRAKKLVILYGNISQPSKMISDQIL
;
A
#
# COMPACT_ATOMS: atom_id res chain seq x y z
N MET A 1 -8.30 -0.42 33.72
CA MET A 1 -8.46 -1.74 33.07
C MET A 1 -9.71 -1.71 32.20
N GLY A 2 -9.56 -1.64 30.88
CA GLY A 2 -10.68 -1.52 29.93
C GLY A 2 -10.32 -1.79 28.47
N TRP A 3 -9.19 -2.47 28.21
CA TRP A 3 -8.67 -2.76 26.85
C TRP A 3 -9.11 -4.15 26.34
N GLU A 4 -10.10 -4.75 27.00
CA GLU A 4 -10.56 -6.14 26.82
C GLU A 4 -11.64 -6.33 25.76
N THR A 5 -11.88 -5.34 24.89
CA THR A 5 -12.72 -5.58 23.70
C THR A 5 -11.85 -5.60 22.47
N ASP A 6 -11.93 -6.64 21.63
CA ASP A 6 -11.27 -6.75 20.31
C ASP A 6 -11.82 -5.74 19.28
N LYS A 7 -12.44 -4.66 19.77
CA LYS A 7 -13.11 -3.65 18.97
C LYS A 7 -12.16 -2.50 18.72
N LEU A 8 -12.06 -2.11 17.46
CA LEU A 8 -11.37 -0.89 17.04
C LEU A 8 -12.16 0.32 17.55
N ILE A 9 -11.51 1.23 18.27
CA ILE A 9 -12.15 2.46 18.74
C ILE A 9 -12.02 3.53 17.65
N ILE A 10 -13.17 4.11 17.27
CA ILE A 10 -13.24 5.21 16.32
C ILE A 10 -13.98 6.37 17.01
N GLU A 11 -13.38 7.55 17.03
CA GLU A 11 -13.98 8.77 17.57
C GLU A 11 -14.26 9.73 16.41
N LEU A 12 -15.50 10.19 16.30
CA LEU A 12 -15.91 11.16 15.29
C LEU A 12 -15.81 12.56 15.88
N SER A 13 -15.25 13.50 15.12
CA SER A 13 -15.26 14.91 15.52
C SER A 13 -16.66 15.50 15.49
N GLU A 14 -16.94 16.47 16.36
CA GLU A 14 -18.22 17.20 16.40
C GLU A 14 -18.52 17.93 15.07
N SER A 15 -17.48 18.28 14.30
CA SER A 15 -17.60 18.85 12.97
C SER A 15 -18.29 17.91 11.97
N ILE A 16 -18.19 16.58 12.13
CA ILE A 16 -18.83 15.63 11.21
C ILE A 16 -20.35 15.84 11.15
N ASP A 17 -20.98 16.05 12.30
CA ASP A 17 -22.43 16.28 12.39
C ASP A 17 -22.80 17.70 11.89
N LYS A 18 -21.91 18.68 12.05
CA LYS A 18 -22.13 20.06 11.60
C LYS A 18 -22.11 20.19 10.08
N TYR A 19 -21.11 19.60 9.43
CA TYR A 19 -20.91 19.75 7.98
C TYR A 19 -21.57 18.63 7.17
N GLY A 20 -22.23 17.68 7.83
CA GLY A 20 -22.97 16.61 7.17
C GLY A 20 -22.09 15.70 6.32
N VAL A 21 -20.90 15.32 6.80
CA VAL A 21 -20.06 14.33 6.10
C VAL A 21 -20.91 13.10 5.80
N GLY A 22 -20.98 12.74 4.52
CA GLY A 22 -21.89 11.76 3.94
C GLY A 22 -22.54 10.77 4.89
N LEU A 23 -23.87 10.67 4.81
CA LEU A 23 -24.65 9.65 5.52
C LEU A 23 -24.05 8.24 5.33
N GLN A 24 -23.45 8.00 4.16
CA GLN A 24 -22.77 6.74 3.86
C GLN A 24 -21.49 6.54 4.69
N ILE A 25 -20.63 7.56 4.81
CA ILE A 25 -19.40 7.49 5.59
C ILE A 25 -19.72 7.26 7.08
N THR A 26 -20.67 8.04 7.62
CA THR A 26 -21.09 7.91 9.02
C THR A 26 -21.78 6.58 9.30
N LYS A 27 -22.64 6.11 8.40
CA LYS A 27 -23.28 4.79 8.48
C LYS A 27 -22.26 3.66 8.43
N SER A 28 -21.34 3.69 7.46
CA SER A 28 -20.27 2.70 7.32
C SER A 28 -19.39 2.64 8.56
N LEU A 29 -19.03 3.79 9.15
CA LEU A 29 -18.29 3.79 10.40
C LEU A 29 -19.10 3.12 11.52
N ARG A 30 -20.36 3.54 11.74
CA ARG A 30 -21.23 2.97 12.80
C ARG A 30 -21.43 1.45 12.68
N GLU A 31 -21.56 0.94 11.45
CA GLU A 31 -21.72 -0.51 11.19
C GLU A 31 -20.49 -1.34 11.61
N PHE A 32 -19.28 -0.77 11.57
CA PHE A 32 -18.03 -1.47 11.94
C PHE A 32 -17.68 -1.40 13.44
N GLY A 33 -18.64 -1.00 14.30
CA GLY A 33 -18.51 -1.18 15.74
C GLY A 33 -17.92 0.01 16.49
N VAL A 34 -18.30 1.22 16.10
CA VAL A 34 -18.00 2.41 16.89
C VAL A 34 -18.75 2.34 18.22
N SER A 35 -18.01 2.22 19.31
CA SER A 35 -18.47 2.76 20.60
C SER A 35 -18.52 4.28 20.45
N CYS A 36 -19.61 4.82 19.88
CA CYS A 36 -19.79 6.27 19.76
C CYS A 36 -19.88 6.80 21.20
N SER A 37 -18.76 7.24 21.78
CA SER A 37 -18.82 8.04 23.00
C SER A 37 -19.25 9.45 22.58
N THR A 38 -20.53 9.61 22.33
CA THR A 38 -21.21 10.92 22.37
C THR A 38 -21.30 11.46 23.80
N SER A 39 -20.74 10.75 24.78
CA SER A 39 -20.69 11.16 26.18
C SER A 39 -19.27 11.54 26.60
N ASN A 40 -19.17 12.69 27.25
CA ASN A 40 -18.02 13.29 27.93
C ASN A 40 -17.36 12.41 29.04
N ASN A 41 -17.47 11.08 29.00
CA ASN A 41 -17.15 10.19 30.12
C ASN A 41 -16.24 9.01 29.74
N LEU A 42 -15.23 9.22 28.89
CA LEU A 42 -14.01 8.42 29.00
C LEU A 42 -13.19 9.03 30.13
N ARG A 43 -13.28 8.40 31.32
CA ARG A 43 -12.61 8.82 32.55
C ARG A 43 -11.20 9.31 32.25
N SER A 44 -11.07 10.61 32.43
CA SER A 44 -9.89 11.46 32.42
C SER A 44 -8.90 11.14 33.55
N ASP A 45 -8.70 9.85 33.85
CA ASP A 45 -7.80 9.43 34.91
C ASP A 45 -6.71 8.55 34.26
N ASN A 46 -5.61 9.21 33.88
CA ASN A 46 -4.32 8.70 33.38
C ASN A 46 -4.04 8.74 31.87
N LEU A 47 -4.84 9.41 31.05
CA LEU A 47 -4.40 9.77 29.69
C LEU A 47 -3.50 11.01 29.78
N ILE A 48 -2.20 10.81 29.61
CA ILE A 48 -1.21 11.85 29.28
C ILE A 48 -1.51 12.35 27.85
N ILE A 49 -2.68 12.95 27.67
CA ILE A 49 -3.10 13.74 26.50
C ILE A 49 -3.76 15.03 27.05
N SER A 50 -3.27 15.53 28.19
CA SER A 50 -3.73 16.78 28.80
C SER A 50 -3.04 18.02 28.22
N SER A 51 -2.20 17.86 27.19
CA SER A 51 -1.49 18.97 26.53
C SER A 51 -1.79 19.13 25.03
N LEU A 52 -2.74 18.38 24.46
CA LEU A 52 -3.40 18.85 23.23
C LEU A 52 -4.23 20.08 23.63
N GLN A 53 -3.57 21.24 23.67
CA GLN A 53 -4.23 22.55 23.68
C GLN A 53 -5.41 22.44 22.73
N LYS A 54 -6.64 22.57 23.25
CA LYS A 54 -7.87 22.53 22.46
C LYS A 54 -7.64 23.39 21.22
N PRO A 55 -7.44 22.80 20.03
CA PRO A 55 -7.33 23.61 18.84
C PRO A 55 -8.65 24.37 18.73
N ASN A 56 -8.56 25.68 18.50
CA ASN A 56 -9.70 26.51 18.12
C ASN A 56 -10.61 25.70 17.20
N LYS A 57 -11.84 25.39 17.63
CA LYS A 57 -12.89 24.61 16.93
C LYS A 57 -12.41 24.05 15.58
N ASN A 58 -11.85 22.83 15.59
CA ASN A 58 -11.39 22.14 14.37
C ASN A 58 -12.43 22.33 13.26
N LYS A 59 -12.02 22.99 12.17
CA LYS A 59 -12.96 23.42 11.14
C LYS A 59 -13.23 22.30 10.15
N ILE A 60 -12.29 21.38 9.99
CA ILE A 60 -12.39 20.28 9.05
C ILE A 60 -12.90 19.01 9.77
N PRO A 61 -13.95 18.38 9.23
CA PRO A 61 -14.40 17.09 9.73
C PRO A 61 -13.29 16.04 9.68
N HIS A 62 -13.10 15.36 10.80
CA HIS A 62 -12.15 14.26 10.92
C HIS A 62 -12.67 13.15 11.83
N CYS A 63 -12.12 11.95 11.68
CA CYS A 63 -12.25 10.87 12.64
C CYS A 63 -10.87 10.44 13.16
N LYS A 64 -10.86 9.92 14.38
CA LYS A 64 -9.68 9.36 15.04
C LYS A 64 -9.90 7.87 15.22
N ILE A 65 -8.90 7.08 14.86
CA ILE A 65 -8.91 5.62 14.97
C ILE A 65 -7.75 5.23 15.88
N TYR A 66 -8.03 4.41 16.90
CA TYR A 66 -7.04 4.01 17.90
C TYR A 66 -6.70 2.52 17.74
N PRO A 67 -5.68 2.17 16.92
CA PRO A 67 -5.21 0.81 16.84
C PRO A 67 -4.52 0.34 18.14
N LYS A 68 -4.70 -0.95 18.49
CA LYS A 68 -4.02 -1.58 19.66
C LYS A 68 -2.53 -1.86 19.45
N PHE A 69 -2.01 -1.67 18.25
CA PHE A 69 -0.62 -1.96 17.90
C PHE A 69 0.08 -0.69 17.45
N GLU A 70 1.39 -0.65 17.64
CA GLU A 70 2.21 0.43 17.14
C GLU A 70 2.37 0.31 15.63
N TYR A 71 1.82 1.27 14.88
CA TYR A 71 1.97 1.32 13.42
C TYR A 71 3.17 2.18 13.04
N GLN A 72 4.23 1.53 12.55
CA GLN A 72 5.40 2.20 12.01
C GLN A 72 5.50 1.93 10.49
N SER A 73 5.37 2.98 9.68
CA SER A 73 5.53 2.87 8.23
C SER A 73 6.97 2.51 7.87
N HIS A 74 7.16 1.95 6.68
CA HIS A 74 8.51 1.70 6.16
C HIS A 74 9.32 2.98 5.99
N LEU A 75 8.67 4.09 5.60
CA LEU A 75 9.33 5.39 5.48
C LEU A 75 9.81 5.92 6.83
N ASP A 76 9.01 5.75 7.87
CA ASP A 76 9.42 6.14 9.22
C ASP A 76 10.54 5.24 9.73
N LYS A 77 10.49 3.92 9.46
CA LYS A 77 11.63 3.04 9.76
C LYS A 77 12.92 3.54 9.09
N ILE A 78 12.84 3.95 7.82
CA ILE A 78 13.98 4.48 7.08
C ILE A 78 14.47 5.82 7.67
N ARG A 79 13.55 6.73 8.02
CA ARG A 79 13.90 8.02 8.65
C ARG A 79 14.54 7.82 10.02
N TRP A 80 14.05 6.88 10.80
CA TRP A 80 14.61 6.55 12.11
C TRP A 80 16.00 5.96 11.99
N THR A 81 16.24 5.07 11.02
CA THR A 81 17.61 4.58 10.74
C THR A 81 18.59 5.68 10.36
N SER A 82 18.11 6.85 9.93
CA SER A 82 18.98 8.00 9.61
C SER A 82 19.17 9.00 10.75
N LEU A 83 18.42 8.90 11.85
CA LEU A 83 18.31 9.99 12.84
C LEU A 83 18.97 9.75 14.21
N ASP A 84 19.31 8.52 14.64
CA ASP A 84 20.40 8.28 15.60
C ASP A 84 20.54 6.81 16.05
N GLU A 85 21.80 6.36 16.18
CA GLU A 85 22.23 5.24 17.05
C GLU A 85 22.41 5.68 18.52
N ASN A 86 22.22 6.98 18.84
CA ASN A 86 22.54 7.56 20.15
C ASN A 86 21.36 8.19 20.93
N SER A 87 20.13 8.23 20.41
CA SER A 87 18.98 8.69 21.18
C SER A 87 18.35 7.51 21.92
N GLY A 88 18.64 7.39 23.21
CA GLY A 88 18.03 6.40 24.10
C GLY A 88 16.52 6.34 23.91
N VAL A 89 16.04 5.12 23.66
CA VAL A 89 14.64 4.78 23.38
C VAL A 89 13.77 5.19 24.57
N LEU A 90 13.20 6.39 24.51
CA LEU A 90 11.99 6.72 25.25
C LEU A 90 10.83 6.02 24.55
N THR A 91 10.61 4.75 24.86
CA THR A 91 9.30 4.12 24.69
C THR A 91 8.34 4.76 25.67
N ASN A 92 7.98 6.01 25.43
CA ASN A 92 6.75 6.53 25.98
C ASN A 92 5.63 5.72 25.33
N ASN A 93 4.69 5.25 26.16
CA ASN A 93 3.48 4.52 25.76
C ASN A 93 2.55 5.41 24.90
N ALA A 94 3.04 5.88 23.76
CA ALA A 94 2.30 6.70 22.83
C ALA A 94 1.24 5.80 22.19
N ILE A 95 -0.01 6.10 22.49
CA ILE A 95 -1.15 5.42 21.85
C ILE A 95 -1.06 5.74 20.36
N SER A 96 -0.94 4.70 19.54
CA SER A 96 -1.00 4.89 18.09
C SER A 96 -2.35 5.45 17.70
N LEU A 97 -2.32 6.50 16.89
CA LEU A 97 -3.49 7.27 16.49
C LEU A 97 -3.47 7.43 14.96
N ILE A 98 -4.59 7.17 14.31
CA ILE A 98 -4.80 7.50 12.90
C ILE A 98 -5.89 8.55 12.84
N VAL A 99 -5.59 9.72 12.28
CA VAL A 99 -6.54 10.82 12.05
C VAL A 99 -6.87 10.85 10.56
N VAL A 100 -8.15 10.74 10.22
CA VAL A 100 -8.64 10.82 8.85
C VAL A 100 -9.44 12.09 8.69
N PHE A 101 -8.98 13.01 7.85
CA PHE A 101 -9.68 14.24 7.48
C PHE A 101 -10.57 14.01 6.25
N PHE A 102 -11.74 14.64 6.23
CA PHE A 102 -12.68 14.58 5.12
C PHE A 102 -12.91 15.99 4.57
N LEU A 103 -12.54 16.19 3.31
CA LEU A 103 -12.92 17.39 2.56
C LEU A 103 -13.93 17.01 1.48
N THR A 104 -15.23 17.13 1.83
CA THR A 104 -16.33 17.04 0.86
C THR A 104 -16.52 18.37 0.13
N ILE A 105 -17.29 18.35 -0.95
CA ILE A 105 -17.71 19.57 -1.65
C ILE A 105 -18.47 20.51 -0.71
N ASP A 106 -19.36 19.99 0.14
CA ASP A 106 -20.09 20.83 1.10
C ASP A 106 -19.18 21.50 2.13
N VAL A 107 -18.18 20.77 2.64
CA VAL A 107 -17.16 21.31 3.55
C VAL A 107 -16.34 22.36 2.81
N TYR A 108 -15.92 22.07 1.58
CA TYR A 108 -15.18 22.99 0.74
C TYR A 108 -15.93 24.32 0.58
N ASP A 109 -17.20 24.27 0.19
CA ASP A 109 -18.06 25.45 0.02
C ASP A 109 -18.23 26.24 1.32
N GLU A 110 -18.41 25.57 2.46
CA GLU A 110 -18.52 26.27 3.75
C GLU A 110 -17.21 26.95 4.14
N LEU A 111 -16.07 26.29 3.90
CA LEU A 111 -14.74 26.85 4.20
C LEU A 111 -14.43 28.06 3.32
N THR A 112 -14.80 28.05 2.04
CA THR A 112 -14.65 29.20 1.13
C THR A 112 -15.51 30.40 1.56
N ARG A 113 -16.65 30.17 2.23
CA ARG A 113 -17.51 31.23 2.76
C ARG A 113 -17.01 31.82 4.09
N MET A 114 -16.05 31.19 4.75
CA MET A 114 -15.53 31.68 6.01
C MET A 114 -14.68 32.94 5.81
N PRO A 115 -14.65 33.87 6.78
CA PRO A 115 -13.76 35.01 6.71
C PRO A 115 -12.31 34.54 6.56
N LYS A 116 -11.60 35.16 5.62
CA LYS A 116 -10.25 34.77 5.22
C LYS A 116 -9.36 34.61 6.46
N PRO A 117 -8.79 33.43 6.68
CA PRO A 117 -7.91 33.22 7.80
C PRO A 117 -6.64 34.06 7.64
N SER A 118 -6.08 34.53 8.75
CA SER A 118 -4.94 35.47 8.77
C SER A 118 -3.58 34.81 8.46
N PHE A 119 -3.56 33.64 7.81
CA PHE A 119 -2.32 32.93 7.50
C PHE A 119 -1.80 33.29 6.11
N GLU A 120 -0.47 33.25 5.97
CA GLU A 120 0.20 33.42 4.68
C GLU A 120 -0.20 32.27 3.74
N SER A 121 -0.67 32.61 2.53
CA SER A 121 -1.08 31.60 1.57
C SER A 121 0.13 30.84 1.04
N TYR A 122 0.09 29.50 1.19
CA TYR A 122 1.22 28.61 0.94
C TYR A 122 1.15 27.99 -0.47
N PHE A 123 -0.01 27.48 -0.86
CA PHE A 123 -0.29 26.90 -2.17
C PHE A 123 -1.14 27.80 -3.07
N GLY A 124 -1.62 28.94 -2.55
CA GLY A 124 -2.41 29.89 -3.31
C GLY A 124 -3.92 29.66 -3.24
N HIS A 125 -4.40 28.69 -2.45
CA HIS A 125 -5.83 28.41 -2.29
C HIS A 125 -6.19 28.23 -0.81
N GLU A 126 -7.13 29.04 -0.32
CA GLU A 126 -7.41 29.16 1.13
C GLU A 126 -7.88 27.86 1.77
N VAL A 127 -8.75 27.10 1.10
CA VAL A 127 -9.22 25.80 1.60
C VAL A 127 -8.10 24.77 1.63
N ILE A 128 -7.22 24.78 0.62
CA ILE A 128 -6.11 23.82 0.53
C ILE A 128 -5.06 24.14 1.59
N ASP A 129 -4.76 25.42 1.77
CA ASP A 129 -3.84 25.91 2.79
C ASP A 129 -4.37 25.58 4.20
N LEU A 130 -5.68 25.77 4.46
CA LEU A 130 -6.30 25.40 5.73
C LEU A 130 -6.12 23.89 6.03
N VAL A 131 -6.47 23.03 5.07
CA VAL A 131 -6.37 21.57 5.22
C VAL A 131 -4.91 21.15 5.44
N PHE A 132 -3.98 21.76 4.70
CA PHE A 132 -2.56 21.53 4.89
C PHE A 132 -2.10 21.87 6.30
N PHE A 133 -2.46 23.05 6.82
CA PHE A 133 -2.02 23.46 8.16
C PHE A 133 -2.63 22.58 9.26
N GLU A 134 -3.91 22.21 9.15
CA GLU A 134 -4.53 21.28 10.12
C GLU A 134 -3.87 19.90 10.06
N ALA A 135 -3.71 19.30 8.87
CA ALA A 135 -3.09 17.98 8.74
C ALA A 135 -1.63 17.97 9.21
N LYS A 136 -0.87 19.03 8.89
CA LYS A 136 0.51 19.24 9.36
C LYS A 136 0.57 19.29 10.88
N GLN A 137 -0.34 20.02 11.52
CA GLN A 137 -0.39 20.12 12.97
C GLN A 137 -0.59 18.73 13.61
N PHE A 138 -1.56 17.96 13.12
CA PHE A 138 -1.81 16.61 13.65
C PHE A 138 -0.67 15.63 13.37
N SER A 139 -0.02 15.72 12.22
CA SER A 139 1.13 14.87 11.87
C SER A 139 2.36 15.12 12.75
N SER A 140 2.42 16.26 13.43
CA SER A 140 3.53 16.61 14.32
C SER A 140 3.46 15.88 15.67
N TYR A 141 2.33 15.24 16.00
CA TYR A 141 2.19 14.46 17.22
C TYR A 141 2.82 13.07 17.06
N MET A 142 3.63 12.66 18.05
CA MET A 142 4.25 11.33 18.05
C MET A 142 3.20 10.22 18.04
N GLY A 143 3.45 9.18 17.24
CA GLY A 143 2.53 8.05 17.08
C GLY A 143 1.25 8.36 16.29
N THR A 144 1.14 9.56 15.70
CA THR A 144 -0.02 9.96 14.90
C THR A 144 0.26 9.80 13.41
N ARG A 145 -0.68 9.16 12.71
CA ARG A 145 -0.76 9.13 11.26
C ARG A 145 -1.92 9.98 10.81
N CYS A 146 -1.72 10.72 9.73
CA CYS A 146 -2.78 11.51 9.13
C CYS A 146 -3.07 10.98 7.73
N ILE A 147 -4.35 10.92 7.40
CA ILE A 147 -4.86 10.64 6.07
C ILE A 147 -5.81 11.77 5.71
N VAL A 148 -5.67 12.36 4.53
CA VAL A 148 -6.60 13.35 4.01
C VAL A 148 -7.38 12.77 2.84
N ILE A 149 -8.71 12.73 2.96
CA ILE A 149 -9.60 12.28 1.90
C ILE A 149 -10.22 13.49 1.22
N TRP A 150 -9.87 13.68 -0.05
CA TRP A 150 -10.32 14.75 -0.93
C TRP A 150 -11.48 14.22 -1.79
N ILE A 151 -12.71 14.69 -1.55
CA ILE A 151 -13.91 14.19 -2.24
C ILE A 151 -14.40 15.26 -3.20
N GLY A 152 -14.18 15.06 -4.51
CA GLY A 152 -14.61 16.01 -5.54
C GLY A 152 -13.86 17.36 -5.55
N THR A 153 -12.86 17.55 -4.69
CA THR A 153 -12.12 18.82 -4.56
C THR A 153 -11.46 19.28 -5.86
N ARG A 154 -10.96 18.35 -6.67
CA ARG A 154 -10.36 18.66 -7.96
C ARG A 154 -11.37 19.25 -8.95
N ASP A 155 -12.61 18.79 -8.90
CA ASP A 155 -13.69 19.31 -9.74
C ASP A 155 -14.06 20.74 -9.30
N CYS A 156 -14.12 21.00 -7.98
CA CYS A 156 -14.30 22.36 -7.43
C CYS A 156 -13.21 23.33 -7.93
N LEU A 157 -11.94 22.96 -7.77
CA LEU A 157 -10.81 23.78 -8.23
C LEU A 157 -10.84 24.01 -9.75
N SER A 158 -11.25 23.00 -10.51
CA SER A 158 -11.38 23.10 -11.97
C SER A 158 -12.50 24.07 -12.37
N GLN A 159 -13.65 24.03 -11.67
CA GLN A 159 -14.76 24.95 -11.89
C GLN A 159 -14.38 26.39 -11.54
N GLU A 160 -13.71 26.62 -10.40
CA GLU A 160 -13.20 27.94 -10.03
C GLU A 160 -12.18 28.49 -11.03
N SER A 161 -11.30 27.63 -11.56
CA SER A 161 -10.35 28.01 -12.62
C SER A 161 -11.09 28.49 -13.88
N LEU A 162 -12.18 27.81 -14.26
CA LEU A 162 -12.99 28.22 -15.41
C LEU A 162 -13.73 29.54 -15.17
N LEU A 163 -14.29 29.74 -13.97
CA LEU A 163 -15.00 30.97 -13.62
C LEU A 163 -14.05 32.18 -13.57
N SER A 164 -12.89 32.03 -12.93
CA SER A 164 -11.89 33.10 -12.84
C SER A 164 -11.31 33.52 -14.20
N ASN A 165 -11.22 32.58 -15.16
CA ASN A 165 -10.81 32.89 -16.54
C ASN A 165 -11.89 33.65 -17.34
N ASN A 166 -13.18 33.46 -17.02
CA ASN A 166 -14.28 34.13 -17.73
C ASN A 166 -14.55 35.56 -17.22
N ASP A 167 -14.32 35.83 -15.93
CA ASP A 167 -14.47 37.19 -15.38
C ASP A 167 -13.45 38.18 -15.97
N GLY A 168 -12.31 37.69 -16.46
CA GLY A 168 -11.34 38.49 -17.21
C GLY A 168 -11.79 38.92 -18.61
N PHE A 169 -12.86 38.31 -19.17
CA PHE A 169 -13.34 38.60 -20.53
C PHE A 169 -14.59 39.49 -20.57
N LEU A 170 -15.33 39.66 -19.46
CA LEU A 170 -16.54 40.48 -19.41
C LEU A 170 -16.32 41.92 -18.90
N PHE A 171 -15.17 42.24 -18.31
CA PHE A 171 -14.77 43.61 -17.97
C PHE A 171 -13.76 44.18 -18.97
N GLY A 172 -14.11 44.13 -20.25
CA GLY A 172 -13.46 44.92 -21.28
C GLY A 172 -13.92 46.37 -21.23
N SER A 173 -13.00 47.26 -20.81
CA SER A 173 -13.09 48.72 -20.83
C SER A 173 -13.58 49.39 -19.55
N GLU A 174 -12.67 49.67 -18.62
CA GLU A 174 -12.15 51.04 -18.50
C GLU A 174 -10.86 51.13 -17.67
N LYS A 175 -10.04 52.10 -18.06
CA LYS A 175 -8.70 52.43 -17.57
C LYS A 175 -8.57 52.42 -16.03
N GLY A 176 -7.60 51.66 -15.51
CA GLY A 176 -7.14 51.81 -14.14
C GLY A 176 -5.89 50.98 -13.83
N LYS A 177 -4.73 51.65 -13.73
CA LYS A 177 -3.49 51.07 -13.19
C LYS A 177 -3.74 50.60 -11.76
N ILE A 178 -3.72 49.30 -11.50
CA ILE A 178 -3.51 48.75 -10.16
C ILE A 178 -2.46 47.63 -10.26
N SER A 179 -1.50 47.74 -9.35
CA SER A 179 -0.32 46.93 -9.11
C SER A 179 -0.46 45.42 -9.31
N GLY A 180 0.43 44.83 -10.11
CA GLY A 180 1.48 43.88 -9.68
C GLY A 180 1.15 42.61 -8.88
N GLU A 181 -0.08 42.35 -8.44
CA GLU A 181 -0.46 41.06 -7.90
C GLU A 181 -0.71 40.12 -9.07
N ARG A 182 0.25 39.23 -9.34
CA ARG A 182 0.06 38.08 -10.23
C ARG A 182 -1.27 37.45 -9.83
N GLN A 183 -2.29 37.54 -10.69
CA GLN A 183 -3.48 36.69 -10.59
C GLN A 183 -2.96 35.26 -10.48
N ARG A 184 -2.97 34.72 -9.26
CA ARG A 184 -2.53 33.36 -9.00
C ARG A 184 -3.59 32.49 -9.66
N HIS A 185 -3.26 31.91 -10.80
CA HIS A 185 -4.13 30.93 -11.43
C HIS A 185 -4.38 29.82 -10.42
N ILE A 186 -5.60 29.78 -9.89
CA ILE A 186 -6.08 28.67 -9.08
C ILE A 186 -6.36 27.56 -10.10
N ASP A 187 -5.53 26.52 -10.06
CA ASP A 187 -5.68 25.32 -10.87
C ASP A 187 -5.49 24.08 -9.98
N GLY A 188 -5.73 22.90 -10.54
CA GLY A 188 -5.49 21.63 -9.85
C GLY A 188 -4.03 21.43 -9.36
N SER A 189 -3.07 22.24 -9.82
CA SER A 189 -1.67 22.13 -9.40
C SER A 189 -1.49 22.50 -7.92
N CYS A 190 -2.35 23.34 -7.35
CA CYS A 190 -2.27 23.67 -5.92
C CYS A 190 -2.57 22.45 -5.04
N LEU A 191 -3.54 21.63 -5.44
CA LEU A 191 -3.87 20.36 -4.79
C LEU A 191 -2.71 19.36 -4.94
N ASP A 192 -2.15 19.21 -6.14
CA ASP A 192 -1.02 18.30 -6.39
C ASP A 192 0.22 18.66 -5.55
N LYS A 193 0.53 19.97 -5.45
CA LYS A 193 1.59 20.48 -4.59
C LYS A 193 1.31 20.20 -3.11
N CYS A 194 0.07 20.39 -2.66
CA CYS A 194 -0.34 20.10 -1.30
C CYS A 194 -0.18 18.61 -0.96
N ILE A 195 -0.75 17.72 -1.78
CA ILE A 195 -0.65 16.26 -1.63
C ILE A 195 0.82 15.83 -1.58
N THR A 196 1.63 16.32 -2.52
CA THR A 196 3.05 15.97 -2.59
C THR A 196 3.80 16.44 -1.33
N ASN A 197 3.52 17.65 -0.85
CA ASN A 197 4.18 18.22 0.31
C ASN A 197 3.77 17.48 1.61
N LEU A 198 2.48 17.18 1.76
CA LEU A 198 1.95 16.36 2.85
C LEU A 198 2.62 14.98 2.91
N LEU A 199 2.76 14.31 1.77
CA LEU A 199 3.41 13.00 1.70
C LEU A 199 4.90 13.08 2.00
N VAL A 200 5.62 13.97 1.32
CA VAL A 200 7.09 14.04 1.37
C VAL A 200 7.58 14.60 2.71
N ASN A 201 7.02 15.71 3.17
CA ASN A 201 7.56 16.42 4.33
C ASN A 201 6.92 15.95 5.65
N TYR A 202 5.66 15.48 5.60
CA TYR A 202 4.88 15.20 6.81
C TYR A 202 4.39 13.75 6.93
N SER A 203 4.72 12.87 5.98
CA SER A 203 4.26 11.47 5.96
C SER A 203 2.73 11.34 6.13
N VAL A 204 2.00 12.31 5.60
CA VAL A 204 0.53 12.33 5.57
C VAL A 204 0.07 11.73 4.24
N ASP A 205 -0.74 10.67 4.32
CA ASP A 205 -1.31 10.05 3.13
C ASP A 205 -2.49 10.88 2.62
N SER A 206 -2.71 10.85 1.31
CA SER A 206 -3.84 11.53 0.67
C SER A 206 -4.56 10.57 -0.27
N PHE A 207 -5.89 10.62 -0.27
CA PHE A 207 -6.74 9.84 -1.16
C PHE A 207 -7.75 10.76 -1.84
N GLU A 208 -7.71 10.81 -3.17
CA GLU A 208 -8.71 11.53 -3.97
C GLU A 208 -9.84 10.57 -4.34
N ALA A 209 -11.04 10.85 -3.86
CA ALA A 209 -12.26 10.12 -4.17
C ALA A 209 -13.17 10.95 -5.09
N LYS A 210 -13.83 10.29 -6.04
CA LYS A 210 -14.81 10.95 -6.91
C LYS A 210 -16.12 11.26 -6.21
N ASN A 211 -16.48 10.46 -5.21
CA ASN A 211 -17.71 10.57 -4.46
C ASN A 211 -17.57 9.94 -3.08
N GLU A 212 -18.60 10.13 -2.25
CA GLU A 212 -18.63 9.62 -0.87
C GLU A 212 -18.65 8.09 -0.79
N LEU A 213 -19.19 7.41 -1.81
CA LEU A 213 -19.25 5.95 -1.84
C LEU A 213 -17.84 5.36 -1.96
N GLU A 214 -17.01 5.92 -2.84
CA GLU A 214 -15.60 5.53 -2.99
C GLU A 214 -14.80 5.84 -1.73
N ALA A 215 -14.99 7.02 -1.13
CA ALA A 215 -14.39 7.37 0.16
C ALA A 215 -14.80 6.38 1.28
N SER A 216 -16.08 5.98 1.32
CA SER A 216 -16.60 5.01 2.29
C SER A 216 -15.99 3.63 2.09
N GLN A 217 -15.87 3.15 0.85
CA GLN A 217 -15.21 1.88 0.53
C GLN A 217 -13.74 1.88 0.95
N TYR A 218 -13.03 2.97 0.69
CA TYR A 218 -11.65 3.15 1.13
C TYR A 218 -11.53 3.13 2.65
N LEU A 219 -12.40 3.85 3.36
CA LEU A 219 -12.42 3.87 4.82
C LEU A 219 -12.73 2.49 5.43
N ILE A 220 -13.69 1.76 4.86
CA ILE A 220 -13.98 0.37 5.25
C ILE A 220 -12.75 -0.51 5.05
N SER A 221 -12.00 -0.32 3.95
CA SER A 221 -10.78 -1.10 3.71
C SER A 221 -9.69 -0.84 4.76
N ILE A 222 -9.55 0.41 5.22
CA ILE A 222 -8.65 0.78 6.32
C ILE A 222 -9.09 0.09 7.60
N VAL A 223 -10.35 0.27 8.01
CA VAL A 223 -10.91 -0.29 9.25
C VAL A 223 -10.83 -1.82 9.25
N SER A 224 -11.21 -2.47 8.15
CA SER A 224 -11.11 -3.92 7.99
C SER A 224 -9.67 -4.41 8.04
N GLY A 225 -8.74 -3.70 7.41
CA GLY A 225 -7.31 -4.04 7.45
C GLY A 225 -6.74 -3.93 8.87
N LEU A 226 -7.09 -2.88 9.59
CA LEU A 226 -6.68 -2.68 10.99
C LEU A 226 -7.25 -3.78 11.89
N HIS A 227 -8.53 -4.12 11.73
CA HIS A 227 -9.19 -5.19 12.46
C HIS A 227 -8.54 -6.55 12.17
N ASP A 228 -8.21 -6.85 10.91
CA ASP A 228 -7.53 -8.07 10.51
C ASP A 228 -6.13 -8.19 11.13
N ILE A 229 -5.39 -7.08 11.23
CA ILE A 229 -4.06 -7.06 11.84
C ILE A 229 -4.16 -7.27 13.35
N GLN A 230 -5.14 -6.66 14.03
CA GLN A 230 -5.34 -6.84 15.47
C GLN A 230 -5.67 -8.29 15.85
N ASN A 231 -6.47 -8.96 15.01
CA ASN A 231 -6.95 -10.32 15.29
C ASN A 231 -6.01 -11.42 14.79
N ARG A 232 -5.03 -11.10 13.93
CA ARG A 232 -4.06 -12.08 13.45
C ARG A 232 -2.82 -12.04 14.34
N PRO A 233 -2.46 -13.15 15.02
CA PRO A 233 -1.09 -13.27 15.52
C PRO A 233 -0.16 -13.12 14.32
N VAL A 234 0.87 -12.27 14.44
CA VAL A 234 1.86 -11.98 13.40
C VAL A 234 2.59 -13.26 13.01
N SER A 235 1.95 -14.12 12.21
CA SER A 235 2.61 -15.24 11.57
C SER A 235 3.16 -14.71 10.26
N SER A 236 4.43 -14.32 10.32
CA SER A 236 5.30 -13.95 9.19
C SER A 236 5.50 -15.07 8.15
N LYS A 237 4.68 -16.12 8.18
CA LYS A 237 4.74 -17.21 7.23
C LYS A 237 3.83 -16.85 6.06
N TYR A 238 4.46 -16.47 4.95
CA TYR A 238 3.85 -16.45 3.64
C TYR A 238 3.02 -17.72 3.46
N ARG A 239 1.70 -17.62 3.59
CA ARG A 239 0.80 -18.66 3.09
C ARG A 239 0.69 -18.38 1.59
N PRO A 240 1.14 -19.28 0.70
CA PRO A 240 0.87 -19.12 -0.71
C PRO A 240 -0.63 -18.90 -0.86
N LYS A 241 -1.02 -17.81 -1.52
CA LYS A 241 -2.42 -17.61 -1.88
C LYS A 241 -2.80 -18.85 -2.68
N ASN A 242 -3.70 -19.67 -2.14
CA ASN A 242 -4.35 -20.69 -2.93
C ASN A 242 -5.01 -19.93 -4.08
N VAL A 243 -4.38 -19.94 -5.26
CA VAL A 243 -5.00 -19.47 -6.48
C VAL A 243 -6.01 -20.55 -6.82
N SER A 244 -7.10 -20.58 -6.06
CA SER A 244 -8.29 -21.35 -6.35
C SER A 244 -9.02 -20.65 -7.50
N SER A 245 -8.37 -20.58 -8.66
CA SER A 245 -9.14 -20.69 -9.89
C SER A 245 -9.73 -22.09 -9.83
N ALA A 246 -11.04 -22.19 -9.61
CA ALA A 246 -11.78 -23.42 -9.32
C ALA A 246 -11.67 -24.54 -10.38
N ASN A 247 -10.86 -24.36 -11.43
CA ASN A 247 -10.63 -25.30 -12.55
C ASN A 247 -9.14 -25.45 -12.95
N GLY A 248 -8.18 -25.00 -12.13
CA GLY A 248 -6.76 -25.01 -12.48
C GLY A 248 -6.08 -26.36 -12.22
N ASN A 249 -5.42 -26.94 -13.24
CA ASN A 249 -4.54 -28.12 -13.07
C ASN A 249 -3.51 -27.84 -11.96
N PRO A 250 -3.46 -28.62 -10.85
CA PRO A 250 -2.54 -28.39 -9.74
C PRO A 250 -1.07 -28.31 -10.17
N TRP A 251 -0.71 -28.99 -11.25
CA TRP A 251 0.62 -28.95 -11.83
C TRP A 251 0.99 -27.54 -12.32
N ILE A 252 0.07 -26.86 -13.03
CA ILE A 252 0.27 -25.49 -13.51
C ILE A 252 0.45 -24.55 -12.32
N THR A 253 -0.40 -24.67 -11.29
CA THR A 253 -0.32 -23.84 -10.08
C THR A 253 1.00 -24.03 -9.34
N GLN A 254 1.53 -25.27 -9.28
CA GLN A 254 2.84 -25.56 -8.70
C GLN A 254 3.98 -24.91 -9.48
N ILE A 255 3.97 -24.98 -10.81
CA ILE A 255 4.99 -24.33 -11.65
C ILE A 255 4.96 -22.80 -11.45
N MET A 256 3.76 -22.20 -11.35
CA MET A 256 3.60 -20.75 -11.12
C MET A 256 4.14 -20.28 -9.78
N GLN A 257 4.36 -21.16 -8.79
CA GLN A 257 5.02 -20.78 -7.54
C GLN A 257 6.53 -20.52 -7.72
N ILE A 258 7.12 -20.90 -8.86
CA ILE A 258 8.54 -20.67 -9.14
C ILE A 258 8.72 -19.23 -9.67
N PRO A 259 9.52 -18.38 -9.00
CA PRO A 259 9.67 -16.99 -9.40
C PRO A 259 10.12 -16.82 -10.85
N GLY A 260 9.36 -16.04 -11.61
CA GLY A 260 9.62 -15.75 -13.02
C GLY A 260 8.89 -16.67 -14.01
N LEU A 261 8.13 -17.67 -13.54
CA LEU A 261 7.22 -18.46 -14.37
C LEU A 261 5.79 -17.91 -14.31
N SER A 262 5.24 -17.52 -15.46
CA SER A 262 3.84 -17.14 -15.63
C SER A 262 2.96 -18.35 -15.94
N GLU A 263 1.64 -18.18 -15.85
CA GLU A 263 0.66 -19.19 -16.25
C GLU A 263 0.90 -19.71 -17.68
N ASP A 264 1.15 -18.82 -18.63
CA ASP A 264 1.46 -19.18 -20.02
C ASP A 264 2.69 -20.10 -20.13
N SER A 265 3.77 -19.75 -19.42
CA SER A 265 4.98 -20.57 -19.40
C SER A 265 4.78 -21.90 -18.66
N ALA A 266 3.91 -21.94 -17.65
CA ALA A 266 3.53 -23.15 -16.95
C ALA A 266 2.71 -24.08 -17.85
N LYS A 267 1.76 -23.54 -18.64
CA LYS A 267 1.03 -24.30 -19.69
C LYS A 267 1.98 -24.83 -20.76
N GLY A 268 2.96 -24.04 -21.19
CA GLY A 268 4.00 -24.50 -22.11
C GLY A 268 4.89 -25.60 -21.55
N LEU A 269 5.14 -25.61 -20.24
CA LEU A 269 5.87 -26.68 -19.58
C LEU A 269 5.00 -27.95 -19.43
N GLU A 270 3.72 -27.78 -19.08
CA GLU A 270 2.73 -28.86 -18.98
C GLU A 270 2.51 -29.57 -20.32
N SER A 271 2.56 -28.85 -21.43
CA SER A 271 2.39 -29.43 -22.76
C SER A 271 3.51 -30.40 -23.13
N VAL A 272 4.72 -30.19 -22.59
CA VAL A 272 5.91 -31.03 -22.78
C VAL A 272 6.03 -32.10 -21.69
N PHE A 273 5.70 -31.76 -20.45
CA PHE A 273 5.73 -32.66 -19.29
C PHE A 273 4.36 -32.66 -18.62
N LYS A 274 3.55 -33.66 -18.96
CA LYS A 274 2.14 -33.74 -18.56
C LYS A 274 1.98 -33.91 -17.05
N THR A 275 3.00 -34.45 -16.40
CA THR A 275 3.01 -34.67 -14.96
C THR A 275 4.29 -34.13 -14.31
N PRO A 276 4.24 -33.74 -13.02
CA PRO A 276 5.45 -33.38 -12.26
C PRO A 276 6.50 -34.50 -12.28
N LYS A 277 6.04 -35.77 -12.27
CA LYS A 277 6.91 -36.96 -12.29
C LYS A 277 7.73 -37.04 -13.57
N GLU A 278 7.16 -36.68 -14.72
CA GLU A 278 7.88 -36.66 -16.00
C GLU A 278 8.99 -35.63 -16.01
N LEU A 279 8.74 -34.41 -15.51
CA LEU A 279 9.78 -33.39 -15.41
C LEU A 279 10.89 -33.83 -14.45
N VAL A 280 10.54 -34.34 -13.27
CA VAL A 280 11.50 -34.84 -12.29
C VAL A 280 12.36 -35.95 -12.88
N ARG A 281 11.74 -36.91 -13.57
CA ARG A 281 12.45 -38.01 -14.22
C ARG A 281 13.36 -37.48 -15.33
N PHE A 282 12.87 -36.60 -16.19
CA PHE A 282 13.67 -35.96 -17.22
C PHE A 282 14.90 -35.26 -16.64
N VAL A 283 14.74 -34.46 -15.58
CA VAL A 283 15.86 -33.78 -14.94
C VAL A 283 16.82 -34.78 -14.30
N LYS A 284 16.32 -35.73 -13.52
CA LYS A 284 17.16 -36.71 -12.81
C LYS A 284 17.93 -37.62 -13.75
N ASP A 285 17.27 -38.21 -14.74
CA ASP A 285 17.88 -39.12 -15.72
C ASP A 285 19.02 -38.43 -16.49
N ASN A 286 18.88 -37.13 -16.76
CA ASN A 286 19.90 -36.35 -17.47
C ASN A 286 21.00 -35.80 -16.55
N LEU A 287 20.74 -35.67 -15.24
CA LEU A 287 21.76 -35.34 -14.24
C LEU A 287 22.62 -36.57 -13.89
N THR A 288 21.99 -37.75 -13.77
CA THR A 288 22.70 -39.02 -13.53
C THR A 288 23.32 -39.59 -14.82
N GLY A 289 22.78 -39.21 -15.98
CA GLY A 289 23.18 -39.67 -17.31
C GLY A 289 24.51 -39.14 -17.85
N LYS A 290 25.28 -38.34 -17.09
CA LYS A 290 26.73 -38.25 -17.32
C LYS A 290 27.41 -39.56 -16.84
N GLY A 291 27.29 -40.62 -17.63
CA GLY A 291 28.30 -41.68 -17.73
C GLY A 291 28.80 -42.37 -16.45
N LEU A 292 27.96 -42.66 -15.45
CA LEU A 292 28.31 -43.65 -14.42
C LEU A 292 27.13 -44.60 -14.23
N VAL A 293 27.27 -45.79 -14.83
CA VAL A 293 26.46 -46.96 -14.52
C VAL A 293 26.60 -47.24 -13.03
N PHE A 294 25.63 -46.82 -12.22
CA PHE A 294 25.44 -47.42 -10.91
C PHE A 294 24.28 -48.39 -11.00
N SER A 295 24.70 -49.65 -11.21
CA SER A 295 23.97 -50.86 -10.87
C SER A 295 23.10 -50.65 -9.62
N LYS A 296 21.85 -51.12 -9.71
CA LYS A 296 20.88 -51.18 -8.63
C LYS A 296 21.50 -51.88 -7.41
N SER A 297 21.92 -51.12 -6.40
CA SER A 297 21.80 -51.46 -4.97
C SER A 297 22.61 -50.48 -4.13
N LYS A 298 21.91 -49.58 -3.44
CA LYS A 298 22.16 -49.09 -2.07
C LYS A 298 21.64 -47.66 -1.91
N LEU A 299 20.49 -47.55 -1.26
CA LEU A 299 20.14 -46.37 -0.47
C LEU A 299 21.19 -46.24 0.64
N THR A 300 22.29 -45.54 0.38
CA THR A 300 23.20 -45.12 1.45
C THR A 300 23.90 -43.84 1.00
N TYR A 301 23.42 -42.72 1.53
CA TYR A 301 24.24 -41.54 1.86
C TYR A 301 25.31 -41.11 0.83
N MET A 302 24.93 -40.83 -0.42
CA MET A 302 25.81 -40.07 -1.33
C MET A 302 25.76 -38.57 -0.99
N ARG A 303 26.57 -38.20 0.00
CA ARG A 303 26.98 -36.82 0.26
C ARG A 303 28.24 -36.50 -0.57
N PHE A 304 28.11 -35.50 -1.45
CA PHE A 304 29.14 -34.52 -1.86
C PHE A 304 30.21 -34.77 -2.94
N CYS A 305 30.28 -35.89 -3.66
CA CYS A 305 31.23 -35.99 -4.78
C CYS A 305 30.56 -36.47 -6.08
N GLY A 306 30.16 -35.55 -6.96
CA GLY A 306 29.75 -35.90 -8.34
C GLY A 306 28.63 -35.10 -8.98
N LEU A 307 28.06 -34.06 -8.35
CA LEU A 307 27.10 -33.20 -9.04
C LEU A 307 27.83 -32.44 -10.16
N PRO A 308 27.38 -32.53 -11.43
CA PRO A 308 27.97 -31.75 -12.50
C PRO A 308 27.92 -30.27 -12.15
N SER A 309 28.99 -29.53 -12.47
CA SER A 309 29.00 -28.09 -12.27
C SER A 309 27.81 -27.49 -13.01
N LEU A 310 27.23 -26.42 -12.48
CA LEU A 310 26.05 -25.84 -13.09
C LEU A 310 26.33 -25.28 -14.50
N LEU A 311 27.59 -24.89 -14.76
CA LEU A 311 28.12 -24.58 -16.09
C LEU A 311 28.02 -25.77 -17.05
N ASP A 312 28.37 -26.98 -16.60
CA ASP A 312 28.27 -28.17 -17.44
C ASP A 312 26.82 -28.51 -17.82
N ILE A 313 25.90 -28.30 -16.88
CA ILE A 313 24.47 -28.48 -17.10
C ILE A 313 24.00 -27.51 -18.18
N GLU A 314 24.37 -26.24 -18.08
CA GLU A 314 23.95 -25.20 -19.04
C GLU A 314 24.45 -25.45 -20.47
N GLN A 315 25.58 -26.13 -20.63
CA GLN A 315 26.14 -26.50 -21.93
C GLN A 315 25.53 -27.78 -22.52
N SER A 316 24.82 -28.57 -21.72
CA SER A 316 24.30 -29.87 -22.14
C SER A 316 23.18 -29.75 -23.20
N PRO A 317 23.06 -30.72 -24.14
CA PRO A 317 21.99 -30.73 -25.14
C PRO A 317 20.59 -30.83 -24.53
N TRP A 318 20.43 -31.57 -23.43
CA TRP A 318 19.14 -31.72 -22.75
C TRP A 318 18.70 -30.44 -22.05
N PHE A 319 19.64 -29.65 -21.51
CA PHE A 319 19.33 -28.35 -20.95
C PHE A 319 18.85 -27.40 -22.05
N LYS A 320 19.48 -27.42 -23.24
CA LYS A 320 19.00 -26.66 -24.41
C LYS A 320 17.55 -27.04 -24.75
N LYS A 321 17.17 -28.32 -24.66
CA LYS A 321 15.77 -28.76 -24.86
C LYS A 321 14.81 -28.09 -23.86
N LEU A 322 15.18 -28.02 -22.58
CA LEU A 322 14.39 -27.35 -21.55
C LEU A 322 14.29 -25.83 -21.80
N THR A 323 15.39 -25.18 -22.20
CA THR A 323 15.38 -23.73 -22.50
C THR A 323 14.55 -23.37 -23.74
N ASN A 324 14.44 -24.29 -24.69
CA ASN A 324 13.73 -24.14 -25.95
C ASN A 324 12.28 -24.64 -25.88
N ILE A 325 11.71 -24.84 -24.70
CA ILE A 325 10.26 -25.04 -24.59
C ILE A 325 9.57 -23.74 -25.00
N HIS A 326 8.76 -23.82 -26.04
CA HIS A 326 8.01 -22.69 -26.57
C HIS A 326 6.63 -22.64 -25.92
N TYR A 327 6.17 -21.42 -25.65
CA TYR A 327 4.84 -21.17 -25.12
C TYR A 327 4.28 -19.90 -25.73
N PHE A 328 2.96 -19.85 -25.89
CA PHE A 328 2.27 -18.66 -26.36
C PHE A 328 2.04 -17.70 -25.19
N CYS A 329 2.57 -16.48 -25.27
CA CYS A 329 2.40 -15.45 -24.26
C CYS A 329 1.17 -14.61 -24.58
N THR A 330 0.11 -14.72 -23.78
CA THR A 330 -1.16 -14.03 -23.99
C THR A 330 -1.03 -12.52 -23.86
N LYS A 331 -0.26 -12.04 -22.86
CA LYS A 331 -0.04 -10.60 -22.62
C LYS A 331 0.74 -9.88 -23.73
N GLY A 332 1.46 -10.62 -24.57
CA GLY A 332 2.28 -10.05 -25.64
C GLY A 332 1.98 -10.62 -27.02
N PHE A 333 0.91 -11.42 -27.15
CA PHE A 333 0.49 -12.12 -28.37
C PHE A 333 1.66 -12.68 -29.21
N CYS A 334 2.61 -13.33 -28.56
CA CYS A 334 3.82 -13.83 -29.23
C CYS A 334 4.27 -15.17 -28.64
N THR A 335 4.95 -15.96 -29.46
CA THR A 335 5.61 -17.18 -29.02
C THR A 335 6.92 -16.84 -28.36
N ARG A 336 7.12 -17.31 -27.11
CA ARG A 336 8.35 -17.12 -26.34
C ARG A 336 8.96 -18.45 -25.97
N LYS A 337 10.27 -18.46 -25.75
CA LYS A 337 11.00 -19.59 -25.18
C LYS A 337 11.07 -19.46 -23.65
N LEU A 338 11.16 -20.59 -22.97
CA LEU A 338 11.34 -20.64 -21.52
C LEU A 338 12.58 -19.86 -21.06
N GLY A 339 13.69 -20.04 -21.78
CA GLY A 339 14.97 -19.36 -21.53
C GLY A 339 15.82 -20.00 -20.45
N LYS A 340 17.13 -19.66 -20.44
CA LYS A 340 18.15 -20.26 -19.57
C LYS A 340 17.85 -20.08 -18.08
N SER A 341 17.53 -18.85 -17.65
CA SER A 341 17.30 -18.53 -16.24
C SER A 341 16.17 -19.38 -15.62
N ARG A 342 15.04 -19.53 -16.32
CA ARG A 342 13.91 -20.31 -15.84
C ARG A 342 14.18 -21.82 -15.86
N ALA A 343 14.81 -22.32 -16.93
CA ALA A 343 15.22 -23.71 -17.02
C ALA A 343 16.18 -24.11 -15.89
N LYS A 344 17.13 -23.23 -15.55
CA LYS A 344 18.05 -23.41 -14.41
C LYS A 344 17.30 -23.55 -13.09
N LYS A 345 16.30 -22.70 -12.82
CA LYS A 345 15.47 -22.81 -11.60
C LYS A 345 14.75 -24.16 -11.51
N LEU A 346 14.19 -24.64 -12.62
CA LEU A 346 13.55 -25.96 -12.68
C LEU A 346 14.54 -27.08 -12.37
N VAL A 347 15.73 -27.03 -12.95
CA VAL A 347 16.77 -28.05 -12.74
C VAL A 347 17.27 -28.05 -11.30
N ILE A 348 17.48 -26.89 -10.70
CA ILE A 348 17.88 -26.78 -9.29
C ILE A 348 16.79 -27.37 -8.38
N LEU A 349 15.52 -27.00 -8.62
CA LEU A 349 14.39 -27.38 -7.77
C LEU A 349 14.00 -28.86 -7.90
N TYR A 350 13.93 -29.39 -9.12
CA TYR A 350 13.52 -30.78 -9.35
C TYR A 350 14.70 -31.77 -9.42
N GLY A 351 15.93 -31.27 -9.56
CA GLY A 351 17.16 -32.05 -9.54
C GLY A 351 17.78 -32.22 -8.15
N ASN A 352 17.24 -31.58 -7.12
CA ASN A 352 17.80 -31.56 -5.75
C ASN A 352 19.28 -31.11 -5.71
N ILE A 353 19.68 -30.18 -6.58
CA ILE A 353 21.09 -29.77 -6.74
C ILE A 353 21.54 -28.83 -5.60
N SER A 354 20.61 -28.23 -4.87
CA SER A 354 20.90 -27.29 -3.78
C SER A 354 20.14 -27.63 -2.50
N GLN A 355 20.72 -27.27 -1.35
CA GLN A 355 20.00 -27.28 -0.08
C GLN A 355 18.86 -26.22 -0.10
N PRO A 356 17.72 -26.48 0.57
CA PRO A 356 16.60 -25.53 0.61
C PRO A 356 16.98 -24.11 1.02
N SER A 357 18.00 -23.96 1.88
CA SER A 357 18.54 -22.67 2.34
C SER A 357 19.22 -21.85 1.25
N LYS A 358 19.81 -22.47 0.22
CA LYS A 358 20.53 -21.80 -0.88
C LYS A 358 19.66 -21.50 -2.10
N MET A 359 18.41 -21.98 -2.14
CA MET A 359 17.52 -21.81 -3.30
C MET A 359 16.93 -20.40 -3.43
N ILE A 360 16.93 -19.64 -2.32
CA ILE A 360 16.24 -18.34 -2.19
C ILE A 360 17.25 -17.21 -1.91
N SER A 361 18.37 -17.49 -1.24
CA SER A 361 19.37 -16.46 -0.86
C SER A 361 19.99 -15.74 -2.05
N ASP A 362 20.19 -16.44 -3.17
CA ASP A 362 20.88 -15.88 -4.34
C ASP A 362 19.92 -15.13 -5.31
N GLN A 363 18.67 -14.87 -4.88
CA GLN A 363 17.65 -14.12 -5.65
C GLN A 363 17.31 -12.75 -5.01
N ILE A 364 17.97 -12.37 -3.92
CA ILE A 364 17.72 -11.11 -3.18
C ILE A 364 18.85 -10.08 -3.37
N LEU A 365 19.87 -10.37 -4.17
CA LEU A 365 20.90 -9.40 -4.57
C LEU A 365 20.82 -9.05 -6.05
#